data_AF-A0A4U8T0Y5-F1
#
_entry.id   AF-A0A4U8T0Y5-F1
#
_cell.length_a   1.000
_cell.length_b   1.000
_cell.length_c   1.000
_cell.angle_alpha   90.00
_cell.angle_beta   90.00
_cell.angle_gamma   90.00
#
_symmetry.space_group_name_H-M   'P 1'
#
loop_
_entity.id
_entity.type
_entity.pdbx_description
1 polymer ?
#
loop_
_entity_poly.entity_id
_entity_poly.type
_entity_poly.pdbx_seq_one_letter_code
_entity_poly.pdbx_strand_id
1 'polypeptide(L)'
;MKTLYFFDTKTTYAYKNNTIYPLNNTKHHPKNRSFDILSLPPNALLHSPIEIDKADSSHISTLPHNLYDKAREKDILTLPNESYTHYFCEREHLFDEQKCVCESFFHIKDKNLKAHILTSDIFLPLALPCYKDFIVLIPPYLCYFENTIFKEALKITAPTQPNVNPNINLCENLSSLIAYLQEAYHKHFDTLYYFSDDVALLDTLLACNTAQNLPTPLPLNQITDESKELDFRDFRAYLAFSYALKYKADSKSHLSNPLPNFTPKPSIYARFLPLLLLGIILFVFVIPLALTLYNHHLQSQITALNTQNEMLFAPLDSLPQGTDIHLLSLTHTQLSHTLNELESWQQSYPKRYAFMESIFSQCATNDITLESISFAFSHSHFIATLKLKADSKLSVSAFLAKLNKATQTAFLQPLDSMDSNAKSHIIVVQNVL
;
A
#
# COMPACT_ATOMS: atom_id res chain seq x y z
N MET A 1 -17.70 -1.62 -34.03
CA MET A 1 -16.64 -1.63 -32.97
C MET A 1 -16.02 -0.23 -32.91
N LYS A 2 -15.78 0.33 -31.72
CA LYS A 2 -15.14 1.65 -31.57
C LYS A 2 -13.67 1.55 -32.03
N THR A 3 -13.19 2.49 -32.86
CA THR A 3 -11.76 2.58 -33.22
C THR A 3 -10.92 2.81 -31.96
N LEU A 4 -9.83 2.05 -31.81
CA LEU A 4 -8.86 2.24 -30.73
C LEU A 4 -7.61 2.92 -31.27
N TYR A 5 -7.02 3.83 -30.49
CA TYR A 5 -5.79 4.54 -30.84
C TYR A 5 -4.64 4.18 -29.90
N PHE A 6 -3.51 3.80 -30.47
CA PHE A 6 -2.25 3.51 -29.78
C PHE A 6 -1.18 4.55 -30.15
N PHE A 7 -0.43 5.03 -29.16
CA PHE A 7 0.69 5.95 -29.39
C PHE A 7 2.03 5.30 -29.06
N ASP A 8 2.86 5.15 -30.09
CA ASP A 8 4.14 4.46 -30.07
C ASP A 8 5.33 5.43 -29.96
N THR A 9 5.20 6.51 -29.16
CA THR A 9 6.17 7.63 -28.99
C THR A 9 6.56 8.43 -30.26
N LYS A 10 6.61 7.80 -31.43
CA LYS A 10 6.98 8.35 -32.75
C LYS A 10 5.80 8.34 -33.73
N THR A 11 4.88 7.39 -33.60
CA THR A 11 3.79 7.17 -34.55
C THR A 11 2.50 6.83 -33.81
N THR A 12 1.35 7.21 -34.39
CA THR A 12 0.04 6.82 -33.86
C THR A 12 -0.53 5.73 -34.75
N TYR A 13 -1.09 4.67 -34.14
CA TYR A 13 -1.75 3.58 -34.83
C TYR A 13 -3.23 3.58 -34.49
N ALA A 14 -4.05 3.15 -35.46
CA ALA A 14 -5.46 2.90 -35.24
C ALA A 14 -5.78 1.43 -35.48
N TYR A 15 -6.66 0.89 -34.64
CA TYR A 15 -7.27 -0.42 -34.83
C TYR A 15 -8.76 -0.26 -35.13
N LYS A 16 -9.15 -0.68 -36.34
CA LYS A 16 -10.55 -0.64 -36.80
C LYS A 16 -10.81 -1.84 -37.71
N ASN A 17 -11.94 -2.51 -37.50
CA ASN A 17 -12.37 -3.66 -38.33
C ASN A 17 -11.28 -4.74 -38.45
N ASN A 18 -10.62 -5.09 -37.35
CA ASN A 18 -9.52 -6.06 -37.30
C ASN A 18 -8.30 -5.70 -38.17
N THR A 19 -8.15 -4.44 -38.56
CA THR A 19 -6.99 -3.96 -39.31
C THR A 19 -6.26 -2.91 -38.49
N ILE A 20 -4.93 -3.03 -38.43
CA ILE A 20 -4.02 -2.04 -37.84
C ILE A 20 -3.47 -1.20 -38.97
N TYR A 21 -3.47 0.12 -38.82
CA TYR A 21 -2.84 1.01 -39.79
C TYR A 21 -2.22 2.23 -39.11
N PRO A 22 -1.06 2.70 -39.58
CA PRO A 22 -0.44 3.92 -39.09
C PRO A 22 -1.26 5.15 -39.53
N LEU A 23 -1.44 6.10 -38.60
CA LEU A 23 -1.98 7.41 -38.88
C LEU A 23 -0.85 8.33 -39.34
N ASN A 24 -0.51 8.26 -40.62
CA ASN A 24 0.48 9.15 -41.22
C ASN A 24 -0.10 10.55 -41.39
N ASN A 25 0.08 11.42 -40.40
CA ASN A 25 0.07 12.88 -40.52
C ASN A 25 -1.18 13.55 -41.15
N THR A 26 -2.38 12.98 -41.03
CA THR A 26 -3.60 13.58 -41.59
C THR A 26 -4.46 14.25 -40.51
N LYS A 27 -4.43 15.60 -40.42
CA LYS A 27 -5.47 16.58 -39.96
C LYS A 27 -6.37 16.29 -38.73
N HIS A 28 -6.23 15.13 -38.11
CA HIS A 28 -7.01 14.54 -37.03
C HIS A 28 -6.06 14.00 -35.96
N HIS A 29 -4.92 14.65 -35.77
CA HIS A 29 -4.28 14.57 -34.45
C HIS A 29 -5.32 15.09 -33.45
N PRO A 30 -5.80 14.26 -32.50
CA PRO A 30 -6.63 14.80 -31.45
C PRO A 30 -5.77 15.84 -30.74
N LYS A 31 -6.15 17.12 -30.89
CA LYS A 31 -5.47 18.27 -30.24
C LYS A 31 -5.38 18.09 -28.72
N ASN A 32 -6.14 17.15 -28.16
CA ASN A 32 -6.03 16.69 -26.79
C ASN A 32 -5.34 15.32 -26.76
N ARG A 33 -4.24 15.25 -26.01
CA ARG A 33 -3.36 14.09 -25.73
C ARG A 33 -4.07 12.91 -25.05
N SER A 34 -5.25 12.50 -25.51
CA SER A 34 -5.97 11.34 -24.99
C SER A 34 -5.87 10.18 -25.98
N PHE A 35 -5.08 9.17 -25.63
CA PHE A 35 -4.99 7.91 -26.38
C PHE A 35 -5.76 6.80 -25.66
N ASP A 36 -6.22 5.78 -26.39
CA ASP A 36 -6.84 4.63 -25.73
C ASP A 36 -5.77 3.78 -25.05
N ILE A 37 -4.62 3.58 -25.70
CA ILE A 37 -3.52 2.75 -25.21
C ILE A 37 -2.20 3.51 -25.34
N LEU A 38 -1.37 3.47 -24.30
CA LEU A 38 -0.01 3.98 -24.30
C LEU A 38 0.93 2.94 -23.70
N SER A 39 2.02 2.61 -24.39
CA SER A 39 3.07 1.72 -23.87
C SER A 39 4.29 2.55 -23.49
N LEU A 40 4.75 2.38 -22.26
CA LEU A 40 5.94 3.01 -21.73
C LEU A 40 7.18 2.18 -22.06
N PRO A 41 8.31 2.83 -22.43
CA PRO A 41 9.57 2.12 -22.59
C PRO A 41 9.99 1.50 -21.24
N PRO A 42 10.71 0.37 -21.24
CA PRO A 42 11.14 -0.32 -20.02
C PRO A 42 11.94 0.56 -19.06
N ASN A 43 12.74 1.48 -19.58
CA ASN A 43 13.53 2.43 -18.77
C ASN A 43 12.69 3.44 -17.98
N ALA A 44 11.40 3.61 -18.31
CA ALA A 44 10.50 4.48 -17.54
C ALA A 44 9.95 3.81 -16.27
N LEU A 45 10.29 2.53 -16.04
CA LEU A 45 9.90 1.75 -14.88
C LEU A 45 11.07 1.58 -13.91
N LEU A 46 10.79 1.82 -12.63
CA LEU A 46 11.64 1.43 -11.52
C LEU A 46 11.24 0.01 -11.11
N HIS A 47 12.10 -0.96 -11.40
CA HIS A 47 11.88 -2.37 -11.05
C HIS A 47 12.55 -2.72 -9.72
N SER A 48 11.85 -3.50 -8.89
CA SER A 48 12.37 -4.05 -7.64
C SER A 48 11.68 -5.39 -7.33
N PRO A 49 12.43 -6.50 -7.18
CA PRO A 49 11.90 -7.72 -6.60
C PRO A 49 11.80 -7.57 -5.08
N ILE A 50 10.59 -7.77 -4.55
CA ILE A 50 10.29 -7.58 -3.12
C ILE A 50 9.80 -8.90 -2.53
N GLU A 51 10.57 -9.45 -1.59
CA GLU A 51 10.18 -10.63 -0.83
C GLU A 51 9.13 -10.27 0.23
N ILE A 52 8.09 -11.09 0.34
CA ILE A 52 7.03 -10.99 1.34
C ILE A 52 6.68 -12.39 1.87
N ASP A 53 6.11 -12.45 3.07
CA ASP A 53 5.59 -13.69 3.62
C ASP A 53 4.24 -14.02 2.95
N LYS A 54 3.99 -15.29 2.64
CA LYS A 54 2.72 -15.73 2.01
C LYS A 54 1.49 -15.42 2.87
N ALA A 55 1.66 -15.33 4.19
CA ALA A 55 0.61 -14.88 5.10
C ALA A 55 0.15 -13.46 4.77
N ASP A 56 1.09 -12.58 4.41
CA ASP A 56 0.80 -11.18 4.04
C ASP A 56 0.25 -11.05 2.62
N SER A 57 0.60 -11.96 1.70
CA SER A 57 0.07 -11.92 0.33
C SER A 57 -1.44 -12.23 0.26
N SER A 58 -1.95 -12.97 1.24
CA SER A 58 -3.39 -13.24 1.38
C SER A 58 -4.24 -11.99 1.67
N HIS A 59 -3.62 -10.93 2.19
CA HIS A 59 -4.28 -9.66 2.50
C HIS A 59 -4.14 -8.65 1.36
N ILE A 60 -4.91 -8.85 0.29
CA ILE A 60 -4.89 -8.01 -0.94
C ILE A 60 -5.02 -6.50 -0.66
N SER A 61 -5.73 -6.10 0.41
CA SER A 61 -5.94 -4.69 0.76
C SER A 61 -4.70 -4.00 1.33
N THR A 62 -3.82 -4.72 2.03
CA THR A 62 -2.62 -4.16 2.70
C THR A 62 -1.35 -4.44 1.92
N LEU A 63 -1.36 -5.48 1.07
CA LEU A 63 -0.22 -5.88 0.25
C LEU A 63 0.42 -4.72 -0.55
N PRO A 64 -0.33 -3.84 -1.26
CA PRO A 64 0.29 -2.73 -1.97
C PRO A 64 1.05 -1.78 -1.03
N HIS A 65 0.50 -1.47 0.14
CA HIS A 65 1.15 -0.59 1.12
C HIS A 65 2.49 -1.16 1.57
N ASN A 66 2.51 -2.45 1.93
CA ASN A 66 3.73 -3.15 2.35
C ASN A 66 4.80 -3.15 1.24
N LEU A 67 4.40 -3.29 -0.03
CA LEU A 67 5.32 -3.22 -1.16
C LEU A 67 5.91 -1.82 -1.36
N TYR A 68 5.13 -0.76 -1.13
CA TYR A 68 5.65 0.61 -1.16
C TYR A 68 6.65 0.87 -0.02
N ASP A 69 6.36 0.40 1.19
CA ASP A 69 7.25 0.57 2.34
C ASP A 69 8.58 -0.16 2.12
N LYS A 70 8.54 -1.44 1.72
CA LYS A 70 9.74 -2.22 1.38
C LYS A 70 10.54 -1.62 0.23
N ALA A 71 9.88 -1.04 -0.77
CA ALA A 71 10.56 -0.37 -1.87
C ALA A 71 11.28 0.92 -1.42
N ARG A 72 10.74 1.64 -0.41
CA ARG A 72 11.42 2.79 0.20
C ARG A 72 12.59 2.39 1.07
N GLU A 73 12.47 1.32 1.85
CA GLU A 73 13.57 0.79 2.65
C GLU A 73 14.79 0.42 1.79
N LYS A 74 14.54 -0.01 0.53
CA LYS A 74 15.57 -0.27 -0.48
C LYS A 74 16.02 0.97 -1.28
N ASP A 75 15.61 2.18 -0.87
CA ASP A 75 15.88 3.46 -1.55
C ASP A 75 15.45 3.50 -3.04
N ILE A 76 14.47 2.69 -3.44
CA ILE A 76 13.98 2.66 -4.84
C ILE A 76 13.02 3.83 -5.10
N LEU A 77 12.23 4.22 -4.11
CA LEU A 77 11.18 5.24 -4.24
C LEU A 77 11.51 6.52 -3.48
N THR A 78 11.55 7.64 -4.19
CA THR A 78 11.91 8.96 -3.65
C THR A 78 10.72 9.90 -3.46
N LEU A 79 9.65 9.74 -4.25
CA LEU A 79 8.45 10.58 -4.19
C LEU A 79 7.36 9.94 -3.29
N PRO A 80 6.28 10.64 -2.91
CA PRO A 80 5.14 10.04 -2.20
C PRO A 80 4.43 8.94 -3.01
N ASN A 81 3.80 7.95 -2.34
CA ASN A 81 3.16 6.78 -2.99
C ASN A 81 2.16 7.18 -4.09
N GLU A 82 1.40 8.26 -3.85
CA GLU A 82 0.42 8.78 -4.80
C GLU A 82 1.01 9.24 -6.13
N SER A 83 2.31 9.53 -6.15
CA SER A 83 3.06 9.97 -7.34
C SER A 83 3.39 8.80 -8.27
N TYR A 84 3.26 7.56 -7.80
CA TYR A 84 3.58 6.38 -8.57
C TYR A 84 2.32 5.66 -9.05
N THR A 85 2.45 5.03 -10.20
CA THR A 85 1.65 3.89 -10.62
C THR A 85 2.48 2.65 -10.35
N HIS A 86 1.91 1.66 -9.67
CA HIS A 86 2.60 0.43 -9.27
C HIS A 86 1.93 -0.77 -9.93
N TYR A 87 2.78 -1.65 -10.45
CA TYR A 87 2.43 -2.94 -11.01
C TYR A 87 3.21 -3.99 -10.25
N PHE A 88 2.59 -5.12 -9.92
CA PHE A 88 3.32 -6.22 -9.35
C PHE A 88 2.79 -7.55 -9.87
N CYS A 89 3.70 -8.51 -10.01
CA CYS A 89 3.38 -9.90 -10.27
C CYS A 89 3.96 -10.74 -9.14
N GLU A 90 3.12 -11.55 -8.50
CA GLU A 90 3.56 -12.48 -7.47
C GLU A 90 4.11 -13.75 -8.13
N ARG A 91 5.26 -14.20 -7.64
CA ARG A 91 5.85 -15.50 -7.97
C ARG A 91 6.27 -16.20 -6.69
N GLU A 92 6.29 -17.53 -6.74
CA GLU A 92 6.81 -18.33 -5.63
C GLU A 92 8.30 -18.02 -5.39
N HIS A 93 8.70 -18.05 -4.13
CA HIS A 93 10.09 -17.92 -3.76
C HIS A 93 10.81 -19.26 -4.02
N LEU A 94 11.98 -19.21 -4.64
CA LEU A 94 12.68 -20.42 -5.14
C LEU A 94 13.20 -21.33 -4.01
N PHE A 95 13.45 -20.77 -2.82
CA PHE A 95 14.12 -21.48 -1.72
C PHE A 95 13.31 -21.54 -0.42
N ASP A 96 12.19 -20.82 -0.34
CA ASP A 96 11.45 -20.63 0.90
C ASP A 96 9.95 -20.74 0.61
N GLU A 97 9.36 -21.88 0.96
CA GLU A 97 7.96 -22.15 0.70
C GLU A 97 7.01 -21.25 1.49
N GLN A 98 7.49 -20.55 2.53
CA GLN A 98 6.69 -19.63 3.34
C GLN A 98 6.68 -18.21 2.76
N LYS A 99 7.53 -17.92 1.77
CA LYS A 99 7.67 -16.62 1.14
C LYS A 99 7.26 -16.62 -0.32
N CYS A 100 6.98 -15.43 -0.83
CA CYS A 100 6.83 -15.16 -2.25
C CYS A 100 7.59 -13.88 -2.62
N VAL A 101 7.87 -13.72 -3.91
CA VAL A 101 8.51 -12.55 -4.47
C VAL A 101 7.47 -11.80 -5.30
N CYS A 102 7.31 -10.51 -5.02
CA CYS A 102 6.54 -9.61 -5.85
C CYS A 102 7.49 -8.84 -6.78
N GLU A 103 7.46 -9.19 -8.06
CA GLU A 103 8.11 -8.44 -9.13
C GLU A 103 7.41 -7.10 -9.28
N SER A 104 7.93 -6.06 -8.62
CA SER A 104 7.30 -4.74 -8.53
C SER A 104 7.89 -3.75 -9.52
N PHE A 105 7.03 -3.06 -10.26
CA PHE A 105 7.38 -2.02 -11.23
C PHE A 105 6.66 -0.73 -10.87
N PHE A 106 7.41 0.35 -10.67
CA PHE A 106 6.87 1.66 -10.32
C PHE A 106 7.13 2.66 -11.45
N HIS A 107 6.10 3.41 -11.83
CA HIS A 107 6.16 4.47 -12.81
C HIS A 107 5.75 5.80 -12.19
N ILE A 108 6.55 6.85 -12.36
CA ILE A 108 6.19 8.19 -11.90
C ILE A 108 5.07 8.74 -12.80
N LYS A 109 3.92 9.06 -12.22
CA LYS A 109 2.76 9.58 -12.96
C LYS A 109 3.09 10.89 -13.68
N ASP A 110 3.02 10.86 -15.00
CA ASP A 110 3.05 12.08 -15.80
C ASP A 110 1.63 12.64 -15.98
N LYS A 111 1.39 13.85 -15.44
CA LYS A 111 0.10 14.56 -15.56
C LYS A 111 -0.26 14.89 -17.02
N ASN A 112 0.72 14.91 -17.91
CA ASN A 112 0.54 15.20 -19.33
C ASN A 112 0.11 13.98 -20.15
N LEU A 113 0.35 12.77 -19.64
CA LEU A 113 -0.02 11.52 -20.31
C LEU A 113 -1.43 11.11 -19.88
N LYS A 114 -2.39 11.24 -20.79
CA LYS A 114 -3.76 10.78 -20.58
C LYS A 114 -4.03 9.57 -21.48
N ALA A 115 -3.95 8.37 -20.92
CA ALA A 115 -4.35 7.14 -21.60
C ALA A 115 -5.48 6.43 -20.84
N HIS A 116 -6.30 5.62 -21.52
CA HIS A 116 -7.26 4.73 -20.84
C HIS A 116 -6.55 3.48 -20.30
N ILE A 117 -5.63 2.92 -21.08
CA ILE A 117 -4.75 1.81 -20.73
C ILE A 117 -3.30 2.30 -20.82
N LEU A 118 -2.54 2.21 -19.73
CA LEU A 118 -1.14 2.65 -19.64
C LEU A 118 -0.23 1.44 -19.37
N THR A 119 0.28 0.79 -20.41
CA THR A 119 1.12 -0.41 -20.30
C THR A 119 2.62 -0.13 -20.41
N SER A 120 3.42 -1.18 -20.41
CA SER A 120 4.85 -1.14 -20.73
C SER A 120 5.21 -2.26 -21.68
N ASP A 121 6.27 -2.06 -22.45
CA ASP A 121 6.80 -3.04 -23.39
C ASP A 121 7.15 -4.38 -22.72
N ILE A 122 7.51 -4.36 -21.43
CA ILE A 122 7.76 -5.58 -20.63
C ILE A 122 6.52 -6.49 -20.57
N PHE A 123 5.31 -5.93 -20.59
CA PHE A 123 4.06 -6.68 -20.45
C PHE A 123 3.38 -6.99 -21.78
N LEU A 124 3.81 -6.36 -22.88
CA LEU A 124 3.25 -6.61 -24.21
C LEU A 124 3.32 -8.07 -24.68
N PRO A 125 4.39 -8.86 -24.38
CA PRO A 125 4.43 -10.27 -24.74
C PRO A 125 3.29 -11.11 -24.14
N LEU A 126 2.65 -10.68 -23.04
CA LEU A 126 1.49 -11.37 -22.45
C LEU A 126 0.27 -11.42 -23.38
N ALA A 127 0.26 -10.59 -24.43
CA ALA A 127 -0.78 -10.59 -25.45
C ALA A 127 -0.62 -11.73 -26.46
N LEU A 128 0.55 -12.38 -26.52
CA LEU A 128 0.81 -13.45 -27.47
C LEU A 128 0.09 -14.73 -27.04
N PRO A 129 -0.56 -15.44 -27.98
CA PRO A 129 -1.19 -16.73 -27.72
C PRO A 129 -0.14 -17.87 -27.67
N CYS A 130 0.94 -17.70 -26.90
CA CYS A 130 2.04 -18.65 -26.84
C CYS A 130 2.04 -19.46 -25.54
N TYR A 131 1.54 -20.69 -25.60
CA TYR A 131 1.48 -21.63 -24.47
C TYR A 131 2.80 -22.37 -24.20
N LYS A 132 3.92 -21.85 -24.68
CA LYS A 132 5.26 -22.37 -24.38
C LYS A 132 5.97 -21.43 -23.44
N ASP A 133 6.98 -21.95 -22.76
CA ASP A 133 7.87 -21.15 -21.93
C ASP A 133 8.89 -20.46 -22.83
N PHE A 134 9.12 -19.18 -22.61
CA PHE A 134 10.05 -18.41 -23.43
C PHE A 134 10.69 -17.28 -22.64
N ILE A 135 11.89 -16.91 -23.07
CA ILE A 135 12.63 -15.75 -22.58
C ILE A 135 12.65 -14.67 -23.66
N VAL A 136 12.45 -13.42 -23.25
CA VAL A 136 12.49 -12.25 -24.12
C VAL A 136 13.46 -11.22 -23.57
N LEU A 137 14.41 -10.80 -24.40
CA LEU A 137 15.22 -9.63 -24.18
C LEU A 137 14.43 -8.37 -24.55
N ILE A 138 14.10 -7.58 -23.53
CA ILE A 138 13.40 -6.30 -23.62
C ILE A 138 14.27 -5.26 -22.91
N PRO A 139 15.26 -4.67 -23.59
CA PRO A 139 16.31 -3.89 -22.92
C PRO A 139 15.75 -2.79 -21.99
N PRO A 140 16.27 -2.67 -20.75
CA PRO A 140 17.44 -3.36 -20.20
C PRO A 140 17.11 -4.65 -19.42
N TYR A 141 15.98 -5.32 -19.68
CA TYR A 141 15.55 -6.50 -18.93
C TYR A 141 15.59 -7.77 -19.78
N LEU A 142 15.93 -8.89 -19.14
CA LEU A 142 15.64 -10.24 -19.63
C LEU A 142 14.41 -10.74 -18.88
N CYS A 143 13.33 -11.01 -19.61
CA CYS A 143 12.04 -11.39 -19.03
C CYS A 143 11.73 -12.86 -19.31
N TYR A 144 11.31 -13.59 -18.29
CA TYR A 144 10.86 -14.98 -18.39
C TYR A 144 9.34 -15.07 -18.32
N PHE A 145 8.76 -15.81 -19.27
CA PHE A 145 7.35 -16.12 -19.35
C PHE A 145 7.14 -17.63 -19.34
N GLU A 146 6.25 -18.09 -18.47
CA GLU A 146 5.86 -19.50 -18.36
C GLU A 146 4.37 -19.62 -18.67
N ASN A 147 4.00 -20.40 -19.68
CA ASN A 147 2.60 -20.57 -20.09
C ASN A 147 1.80 -19.25 -20.22
N THR A 148 2.35 -18.23 -20.90
CA THR A 148 1.78 -16.86 -21.00
C THR A 148 1.66 -16.07 -19.70
N ILE A 149 2.31 -16.50 -18.62
CA ILE A 149 2.37 -15.79 -17.34
C ILE A 149 3.75 -15.16 -17.18
N PHE A 150 3.80 -13.88 -16.85
CA PHE A 150 5.05 -13.20 -16.50
C PHE A 150 5.57 -13.75 -15.18
N LYS A 151 6.80 -14.30 -15.19
CA LYS A 151 7.40 -14.92 -14.00
C LYS A 151 8.44 -14.03 -13.38
N GLU A 152 9.42 -13.58 -14.14
CA GLU A 152 10.57 -12.84 -13.58
C GLU A 152 11.15 -11.86 -14.61
N ALA A 153 11.62 -10.70 -14.14
CA ALA A 153 12.44 -9.79 -14.93
C ALA A 153 13.81 -9.62 -14.28
N LEU A 154 14.85 -9.88 -15.05
CA LEU A 154 16.24 -9.72 -14.62
C LEU A 154 16.82 -8.49 -15.30
N LYS A 155 17.28 -7.52 -14.51
CA LYS A 155 17.88 -6.31 -15.04
C LYS A 155 19.30 -6.60 -15.51
N ILE A 156 19.58 -6.28 -16.76
CA ILE A 156 20.91 -6.33 -17.36
C ILE A 156 21.69 -5.15 -16.83
N THR A 157 22.67 -5.44 -15.98
CA THR A 157 23.60 -4.45 -15.45
C THR A 157 24.70 -4.17 -16.47
N ALA A 158 24.82 -2.91 -16.90
CA ALA A 158 26.02 -2.47 -17.59
C ALA A 158 27.16 -2.42 -16.57
N PRO A 159 28.33 -3.07 -16.80
CA PRO A 159 29.45 -2.91 -15.90
C PRO A 159 29.95 -1.47 -15.93
N THR A 160 30.27 -0.96 -14.75
CA THR A 160 30.81 0.38 -14.47
C THR A 160 32.22 0.63 -15.01
N GLN A 161 32.79 -0.28 -15.81
CA GLN A 161 34.17 -0.18 -16.28
C GLN A 161 34.26 0.52 -17.65
N PRO A 162 34.89 1.71 -17.73
CA PRO A 162 34.89 2.54 -18.94
C PRO A 162 35.75 2.02 -20.11
N ASN A 163 36.49 0.91 -19.94
CA ASN A 163 37.51 0.45 -20.88
C ASN A 163 37.27 -0.94 -21.50
N VAL A 164 36.14 -1.59 -21.24
CA VAL A 164 35.83 -2.90 -21.81
C VAL A 164 34.81 -2.73 -22.94
N ASN A 165 35.02 -3.44 -24.05
CA ASN A 165 34.11 -3.43 -25.18
C ASN A 165 32.68 -3.74 -24.70
N PRO A 166 31.73 -2.79 -24.78
CA PRO A 166 30.41 -2.91 -24.15
C PRO A 166 29.64 -4.16 -24.62
N ASN A 167 29.97 -4.66 -25.80
CA ASN A 167 29.33 -5.80 -26.44
C ASN A 167 29.75 -7.16 -25.82
N ILE A 168 30.99 -7.31 -25.35
CA ILE A 168 31.47 -8.58 -24.75
C ILE A 168 30.81 -8.80 -23.38
N ASN A 169 30.70 -7.73 -22.59
CA ASN A 169 30.10 -7.75 -21.26
C ASN A 169 28.58 -8.01 -21.29
N LEU A 170 27.90 -7.52 -22.32
CA LEU A 170 26.47 -7.78 -22.50
C LEU A 170 26.20 -9.28 -22.62
N CYS A 171 27.05 -9.99 -23.36
CA CYS A 171 26.85 -11.40 -23.66
C CYS A 171 27.18 -12.31 -22.48
N GLU A 172 28.23 -11.99 -21.73
CA GLU A 172 28.54 -12.69 -20.46
C GLU A 172 27.42 -12.50 -19.44
N ASN A 173 26.87 -11.28 -19.33
CA ASN A 173 25.74 -11.01 -18.44
C ASN A 173 24.48 -11.76 -18.91
N LEU A 174 24.16 -11.72 -20.20
CA LEU A 174 23.03 -12.48 -20.75
C LEU A 174 23.19 -13.98 -20.53
N SER A 175 24.39 -14.53 -20.75
CA SER A 175 24.66 -15.95 -20.53
C SER A 175 24.48 -16.33 -19.07
N SER A 176 24.91 -15.50 -18.12
CA SER A 176 24.76 -15.80 -16.69
C SER A 176 23.30 -15.71 -16.23
N LEU A 177 22.56 -14.71 -16.71
CA LEU A 177 21.14 -14.56 -16.40
C LEU A 177 20.31 -15.70 -17.00
N ILE A 178 20.63 -16.14 -18.22
CA ILE A 178 19.97 -17.29 -18.85
C ILE A 178 20.28 -18.57 -18.09
N ALA A 179 21.55 -18.81 -17.74
CA ALA A 179 21.95 -19.98 -16.96
C ALA A 179 21.22 -20.03 -15.61
N TYR A 180 21.11 -18.89 -14.91
CA TYR A 180 20.30 -18.78 -13.70
C TYR A 180 18.84 -19.18 -13.95
N LEU A 181 18.18 -18.65 -14.98
CA LEU A 181 16.79 -19.01 -15.28
C LEU A 181 16.64 -20.51 -15.61
N GLN A 182 17.59 -21.09 -16.33
CA GLN A 182 17.59 -22.51 -16.65
C GLN A 182 17.71 -23.38 -15.40
N GLU A 183 18.59 -23.00 -14.49
CA GLU A 183 18.81 -23.71 -13.22
C GLU A 183 17.63 -23.52 -12.26
N ALA A 184 17.20 -22.27 -12.05
CA ALA A 184 16.13 -21.90 -11.11
C ALA A 184 14.77 -22.51 -11.46
N TYR A 185 14.44 -22.60 -12.75
CA TYR A 185 13.15 -23.10 -13.22
C TYR A 185 13.23 -24.52 -13.82
N HIS A 186 14.42 -25.12 -13.83
CA HIS A 186 14.68 -26.42 -14.46
C HIS A 186 14.18 -26.49 -15.92
N LYS A 187 14.44 -25.42 -16.69
CA LYS A 187 14.05 -25.30 -18.10
C LYS A 187 15.28 -25.22 -18.99
N HIS A 188 15.12 -25.68 -20.23
CA HIS A 188 16.10 -25.44 -21.29
C HIS A 188 15.53 -24.46 -22.30
N PHE A 189 16.29 -23.41 -22.62
CA PHE A 189 15.88 -22.38 -23.58
C PHE A 189 16.79 -22.49 -24.81
N ASP A 190 16.24 -22.96 -25.93
CA ASP A 190 16.95 -23.04 -27.21
C ASP A 190 16.94 -21.72 -27.98
N THR A 191 15.99 -20.84 -27.65
CA THR A 191 15.72 -19.58 -28.34
C THR A 191 15.69 -18.42 -27.36
N LEU A 192 16.38 -17.33 -27.70
CA LEU A 192 16.29 -16.04 -27.03
C LEU A 192 15.47 -15.11 -27.92
N TYR A 193 14.24 -14.77 -27.53
CA TYR A 193 13.49 -13.78 -28.28
C TYR A 193 14.00 -12.37 -27.95
N TYR A 194 13.97 -11.44 -28.91
CA TYR A 194 14.26 -10.03 -28.65
C TYR A 194 13.11 -9.12 -29.09
N PHE A 195 12.87 -8.06 -28.33
CA PHE A 195 11.87 -7.03 -28.61
C PHE A 195 12.54 -5.66 -28.66
N SER A 196 13.20 -5.36 -29.78
CA SER A 196 13.91 -4.10 -30.02
C SER A 196 14.06 -3.83 -31.53
N ASP A 197 14.14 -2.55 -31.92
CA ASP A 197 14.55 -2.09 -33.25
C ASP A 197 16.03 -1.66 -33.31
N ASP A 198 16.81 -1.92 -32.26
CA ASP A 198 18.24 -1.56 -32.21
C ASP A 198 19.10 -2.54 -33.01
N VAL A 199 19.61 -2.06 -34.15
CA VAL A 199 20.48 -2.84 -35.06
C VAL A 199 21.81 -3.21 -34.39
N ALA A 200 22.39 -2.33 -33.57
CA ALA A 200 23.66 -2.59 -32.92
C ALA A 200 23.54 -3.70 -31.85
N LEU A 201 22.41 -3.73 -31.16
CA LEU A 201 22.07 -4.83 -30.25
C LEU A 201 21.95 -6.15 -31.01
N LEU A 202 21.27 -6.15 -32.17
CA LEU A 202 21.08 -7.35 -32.98
C LEU A 202 22.41 -7.93 -33.47
N ASP A 203 23.30 -7.09 -34.01
CA ASP A 203 24.63 -7.51 -34.46
C ASP A 203 25.43 -8.13 -33.32
N THR A 204 25.29 -7.56 -32.11
CA THR A 204 25.94 -8.09 -30.90
C THR A 204 25.38 -9.46 -30.50
N LEU A 205 24.05 -9.64 -30.50
CA LEU A 205 23.42 -10.92 -30.16
C LEU A 205 23.83 -12.04 -31.13
N LEU A 206 23.88 -11.72 -32.43
CA LEU A 206 24.31 -12.66 -33.47
C LEU A 206 25.77 -13.07 -33.30
N ALA A 207 26.66 -12.12 -33.01
CA ALA A 207 28.06 -12.42 -32.71
C ALA A 207 28.19 -13.32 -31.47
N CYS A 208 27.39 -13.08 -30.44
CA CYS A 208 27.51 -13.80 -29.19
C CYS A 208 26.94 -15.22 -29.19
N ASN A 209 25.93 -15.51 -30.02
CA ASN A 209 25.48 -16.88 -30.28
C ASN A 209 26.67 -17.76 -30.70
N THR A 210 27.49 -17.27 -31.64
CA THR A 210 28.63 -18.05 -32.15
C THR A 210 29.78 -18.24 -31.16
N ALA A 211 29.93 -17.35 -30.18
CA ALA A 211 31.09 -17.31 -29.28
C ALA A 211 30.83 -17.89 -27.88
N GLN A 212 29.58 -17.82 -27.38
CA GLN A 212 29.26 -18.12 -25.97
C GLN A 212 28.11 -19.13 -25.79
N ASN A 213 27.74 -19.88 -26.84
CA ASN A 213 26.64 -20.86 -26.80
C ASN A 213 25.32 -20.26 -26.28
N LEU A 214 25.05 -18.99 -26.59
CA LEU A 214 23.78 -18.37 -26.28
C LEU A 214 22.64 -19.04 -27.06
N PRO A 215 21.42 -19.08 -26.52
CA PRO A 215 20.24 -19.51 -27.25
C PRO A 215 20.09 -18.72 -28.56
N THR A 216 19.49 -19.34 -29.57
CA THR A 216 19.37 -18.73 -30.90
C THR A 216 18.55 -17.45 -30.82
N PRO A 217 19.11 -16.27 -31.17
CA PRO A 217 18.40 -15.02 -31.09
C PRO A 217 17.38 -14.93 -32.24
N LEU A 218 16.11 -14.77 -31.91
CA LEU A 218 15.04 -14.57 -32.89
C LEU A 218 14.18 -13.36 -32.51
N PRO A 219 13.66 -12.59 -33.47
CA PRO A 219 12.75 -11.50 -33.15
C PRO A 219 11.46 -12.07 -32.56
N LEU A 220 10.89 -11.39 -31.56
CA LEU A 220 9.69 -11.86 -30.85
C LEU A 220 8.49 -12.08 -31.78
N ASN A 221 8.42 -11.38 -32.91
CA ASN A 221 7.38 -11.56 -33.93
C ASN A 221 7.42 -12.95 -34.62
N GLN A 222 8.48 -13.74 -34.44
CA GLN A 222 8.54 -15.10 -34.98
C GLN A 222 7.84 -16.14 -34.10
N ILE A 223 7.38 -15.75 -32.91
CA ILE A 223 6.78 -16.70 -31.95
C ILE A 223 5.43 -17.23 -32.43
N THR A 224 4.69 -16.48 -33.26
CA THR A 224 3.42 -16.92 -33.88
C THR A 224 3.42 -16.66 -35.38
N ASP A 225 2.73 -17.52 -36.13
CA ASP A 225 2.62 -17.36 -37.59
C ASP A 225 1.95 -16.03 -38.00
N GLU A 226 0.98 -15.55 -37.21
CA GLU A 226 0.25 -14.31 -37.48
C GLU A 226 1.12 -13.05 -37.40
N SER A 227 2.23 -13.09 -36.64
CA SER A 227 3.06 -11.92 -36.41
C SER A 227 4.37 -11.91 -37.20
N LYS A 228 4.72 -13.01 -37.88
CA LYS A 228 6.02 -13.19 -38.57
C LYS A 228 6.35 -12.12 -39.61
N GLU A 229 5.36 -11.61 -40.31
CA GLU A 229 5.55 -10.62 -41.39
C GLU A 229 5.49 -9.18 -40.92
N LEU A 230 5.15 -8.94 -39.65
CA LEU A 230 5.04 -7.59 -39.10
C LEU A 230 6.42 -7.02 -38.80
N ASP A 231 6.68 -5.79 -39.22
CA ASP A 231 7.85 -5.05 -38.76
C ASP A 231 7.75 -4.77 -37.25
N PHE A 232 8.84 -4.31 -36.62
CA PHE A 232 8.86 -4.10 -35.17
C PHE A 232 7.76 -3.13 -34.68
N ARG A 233 7.47 -2.07 -35.44
CA ARG A 233 6.54 -1.02 -34.98
C ARG A 233 5.09 -1.47 -35.15
N ASP A 234 4.78 -2.11 -36.27
CA ASP A 234 3.48 -2.72 -36.53
C ASP A 234 3.24 -3.88 -35.55
N PHE A 235 4.27 -4.67 -35.25
CA PHE A 235 4.19 -5.74 -34.24
C PHE A 235 3.96 -5.20 -32.83
N ARG A 236 4.68 -4.13 -32.43
CA ARG A 236 4.46 -3.45 -31.14
C ARG A 236 3.03 -2.92 -31.03
N ALA A 237 2.50 -2.31 -32.10
CA ALA A 237 1.11 -1.86 -32.15
C ALA A 237 0.13 -3.04 -32.07
N TYR A 238 0.38 -4.13 -32.79
CA TYR A 238 -0.39 -5.38 -32.72
C TYR A 238 -0.45 -5.91 -31.29
N LEU A 239 0.69 -6.05 -30.61
CA LEU A 239 0.74 -6.48 -29.22
C LEU A 239 -0.05 -5.55 -28.31
N ALA A 240 0.08 -4.24 -28.47
CA ALA A 240 -0.66 -3.26 -27.65
C ALA A 240 -2.18 -3.38 -27.83
N PHE A 241 -2.67 -3.55 -29.05
CA PHE A 241 -4.09 -3.74 -29.32
C PHE A 241 -4.59 -5.10 -28.80
N SER A 242 -3.85 -6.17 -29.06
CA SER A 242 -4.17 -7.52 -28.56
C SER A 242 -4.21 -7.55 -27.03
N TYR A 243 -3.26 -6.89 -26.39
CA TYR A 243 -3.21 -6.70 -24.93
C TYR A 243 -4.48 -5.99 -24.43
N ALA A 244 -4.89 -4.90 -25.09
CA ALA A 244 -6.08 -4.15 -24.71
C ALA A 244 -7.39 -4.93 -24.93
N LEU A 245 -7.44 -5.80 -25.95
CA LEU A 245 -8.58 -6.70 -26.17
C LEU A 245 -8.65 -7.78 -25.09
N LYS A 246 -7.51 -8.41 -24.75
CA LYS A 246 -7.40 -9.39 -23.67
C LYS A 246 -7.80 -8.79 -22.32
N TYR A 247 -7.29 -7.60 -21.99
CA TYR A 247 -7.67 -6.85 -20.79
C TYR A 247 -9.19 -6.58 -20.70
N LYS A 248 -9.84 -6.23 -21.83
CA LYS A 248 -11.29 -6.04 -21.87
C LYS A 248 -12.09 -7.33 -21.74
N ALA A 249 -11.59 -8.44 -22.27
CA ALA A 249 -12.22 -9.75 -22.11
C ALA A 249 -12.14 -10.20 -20.64
N ASP A 250 -10.96 -10.12 -20.04
CA ASP A 250 -10.70 -10.49 -18.65
C ASP A 250 -11.52 -9.63 -17.67
N SER A 251 -11.69 -8.33 -17.96
CA SER A 251 -12.53 -7.45 -17.13
C SER A 251 -14.02 -7.84 -17.09
N LYS A 252 -14.49 -8.68 -18.03
CA LYS A 252 -15.88 -9.16 -18.11
C LYS A 252 -16.06 -10.57 -17.56
N SER A 253 -15.01 -11.39 -17.58
CA SER A 253 -15.02 -12.72 -17.01
C SER A 253 -14.38 -12.67 -15.61
N HIS A 254 -15.18 -12.88 -14.56
CA HIS A 254 -14.69 -12.97 -13.17
C HIS A 254 -13.76 -14.18 -12.89
N LEU A 255 -13.22 -14.84 -13.91
CA LEU A 255 -12.43 -16.06 -13.81
C LEU A 255 -10.99 -15.84 -14.31
N SER A 256 -10.08 -16.01 -13.35
CA SER A 256 -8.66 -16.39 -13.42
C SER A 256 -7.66 -15.53 -14.23
N ASN A 257 -6.69 -15.01 -13.46
CA ASN A 257 -5.43 -14.36 -13.83
C ASN A 257 -5.54 -13.03 -14.56
N PRO A 258 -5.78 -11.92 -13.83
CA PRO A 258 -5.74 -10.60 -14.44
C PRO A 258 -4.34 -10.37 -15.03
N LEU A 259 -4.28 -10.01 -16.31
CA LEU A 259 -3.16 -9.22 -16.83
C LEU A 259 -2.78 -8.17 -15.78
N PRO A 260 -1.48 -7.93 -15.51
CA PRO A 260 -1.04 -7.06 -14.42
C PRO A 260 -1.87 -5.77 -14.43
N ASN A 261 -2.70 -5.63 -13.39
CA ASN A 261 -3.75 -4.64 -13.37
C ASN A 261 -3.12 -3.25 -13.45
N PHE A 262 -3.52 -2.48 -14.45
CA PHE A 262 -3.32 -1.04 -14.45
C PHE A 262 -4.20 -0.49 -13.36
N THR A 263 -3.63 0.31 -12.45
CA THR A 263 -4.44 1.06 -11.48
C THR A 263 -5.66 1.62 -12.20
N PRO A 264 -6.89 1.18 -11.88
CA PRO A 264 -8.05 1.83 -12.41
C PRO A 264 -7.94 3.30 -11.97
N LYS A 265 -8.11 4.22 -12.93
CA LYS A 265 -8.25 5.64 -12.57
C LYS A 265 -9.28 5.68 -11.45
N PRO A 266 -9.00 6.29 -10.29
CA PRO A 266 -10.04 6.52 -9.31
C PRO A 266 -11.14 7.26 -10.06
N SER A 267 -12.28 6.59 -10.21
CA SER A 267 -13.46 7.21 -10.80
C SER A 267 -13.68 8.49 -10.01
N ILE A 268 -13.69 9.63 -10.69
CA ILE A 268 -14.01 10.92 -10.07
C ILE A 268 -15.31 10.74 -9.26
N TYR A 269 -16.27 10.01 -9.83
CA TYR A 269 -17.54 9.66 -9.20
C TYR A 269 -17.42 8.81 -7.93
N ALA A 270 -16.41 7.94 -7.79
CA ALA A 270 -16.24 7.13 -6.58
C ALA A 270 -15.88 7.98 -5.34
N ARG A 271 -15.21 9.13 -5.52
CA ARG A 271 -14.97 10.10 -4.44
C ARG A 271 -16.17 11.00 -4.16
N PHE A 272 -16.91 11.40 -5.20
CA PHE A 272 -18.02 12.35 -5.05
C PHE A 272 -19.34 11.70 -4.64
N LEU A 273 -19.60 10.44 -5.00
CA LEU A 273 -20.84 9.73 -4.67
C LEU A 273 -21.09 9.62 -3.15
N PRO A 274 -20.14 9.17 -2.30
CA PRO A 274 -20.38 9.09 -0.85
C PRO A 274 -20.58 10.48 -0.22
N LEU A 275 -19.91 11.50 -0.74
CA LEU A 275 -20.02 12.88 -0.25
C LEU A 275 -21.38 13.49 -0.61
N LEU A 276 -21.88 13.19 -1.82
CA LEU A 276 -23.21 13.56 -2.27
C LEU A 276 -24.30 12.79 -1.50
N LEU A 277 -24.10 11.50 -1.24
CA LEU A 277 -25.00 10.68 -0.44
C LEU A 277 -25.09 11.20 1.00
N LEU A 278 -23.97 11.57 1.61
CA LEU A 278 -23.93 12.21 2.92
C LEU A 278 -24.69 13.55 2.92
N GLY A 279 -24.52 14.36 1.87
CA GLY A 279 -25.28 15.59 1.68
C GLY A 279 -26.79 15.34 1.61
N ILE A 280 -27.23 14.34 0.84
CA ILE A 280 -28.64 13.96 0.77
C ILE A 280 -29.16 13.49 2.14
N ILE A 281 -28.40 12.66 2.85
CA ILE A 281 -28.78 12.19 4.19
C ILE A 281 -28.98 13.38 5.14
N LEU A 282 -28.05 14.33 5.13
CA LEU A 282 -28.12 15.52 5.96
C LEU A 282 -29.36 16.38 5.65
N PHE A 283 -29.58 16.70 4.37
CA PHE A 283 -30.63 17.64 3.95
C PHE A 283 -32.03 17.03 3.94
N VAL A 284 -32.17 15.73 3.64
CA VAL A 284 -33.48 15.06 3.53
C VAL A 284 -33.92 14.44 4.85
N PHE A 285 -33.00 13.94 5.67
CA PHE A 285 -33.35 13.22 6.90
C PHE A 285 -32.97 14.00 8.15
N VAL A 286 -31.72 14.43 8.29
CA VAL A 286 -31.23 15.01 9.55
C VAL A 286 -31.83 16.39 9.83
N ILE A 287 -31.80 17.30 8.86
CA ILE A 287 -32.31 18.68 9.04
C ILE A 287 -33.82 18.68 9.27
N PRO A 288 -34.66 17.97 8.48
CA PRO A 288 -36.09 17.90 8.74
C PRO A 288 -36.41 17.25 10.07
N LEU A 289 -35.73 16.17 10.45
CA LEU A 289 -35.92 15.52 11.75
C LEU A 289 -35.56 16.48 12.90
N ALA A 290 -34.43 17.17 12.82
CA ALA A 290 -34.02 18.17 13.80
C ALA A 290 -35.04 19.31 13.93
N LEU A 291 -35.58 19.80 12.80
CA LEU A 291 -36.63 20.82 12.80
C LEU A 291 -37.94 20.31 13.41
N THR A 292 -38.34 19.06 13.12
CA THR A 292 -39.54 18.47 13.72
C THR A 292 -39.38 18.27 15.23
N LEU A 293 -38.23 17.80 15.70
CA LEU A 293 -37.92 17.65 17.12
C LEU A 293 -37.89 19.01 17.82
N TYR A 294 -37.30 20.02 17.18
CA TYR A 294 -37.26 21.38 17.71
C TYR A 294 -38.66 22.01 17.79
N ASN A 295 -39.48 21.85 16.74
CA ASN A 295 -40.87 22.30 16.76
C ASN A 295 -41.69 21.57 17.83
N HIS A 296 -41.49 20.26 18.01
CA HIS A 296 -42.15 19.51 19.08
C HIS A 296 -41.68 20.00 20.46
N HIS A 297 -40.41 20.31 20.62
CA HIS A 297 -39.88 20.88 21.86
C HIS A 297 -40.51 22.26 22.15
N LEU A 298 -40.55 23.15 21.16
CA LEU A 298 -41.21 24.45 21.29
C LEU A 298 -42.71 24.31 21.59
N GLN A 299 -43.40 23.39 20.92
CA GLN A 299 -44.81 23.14 21.16
C GLN A 299 -45.04 22.58 22.57
N SER A 300 -44.19 21.67 23.04
CA SER A 300 -44.21 21.21 24.44
C SER A 300 -43.97 22.33 25.42
N GLN A 301 -43.02 23.24 25.16
CA GLN A 301 -42.79 24.42 25.99
C GLN A 301 -43.99 25.38 25.99
N ILE A 302 -44.58 25.65 24.83
CA ILE A 302 -45.78 26.49 24.72
C ILE A 302 -46.95 25.86 25.47
N THR A 303 -47.13 24.53 25.36
CA THR A 303 -48.19 23.81 26.07
C THR A 303 -47.93 23.84 27.57
N ALA A 304 -46.69 23.60 28.01
CA ALA A 304 -46.30 23.72 29.42
C ALA A 304 -46.54 25.14 29.95
N LEU A 305 -46.19 26.16 29.18
CA LEU A 305 -46.41 27.57 29.52
C LEU A 305 -47.91 27.88 29.61
N ASN A 306 -48.71 27.40 28.67
CA ASN A 306 -50.17 27.56 28.69
C ASN A 306 -50.79 26.81 29.88
N THR A 307 -50.34 25.59 30.20
CA THR A 307 -50.80 24.86 31.39
C THR A 307 -50.36 25.55 32.69
N GLN A 308 -49.17 26.15 32.74
CA GLN A 308 -48.75 26.96 33.89
C GLN A 308 -49.60 28.22 34.02
N ASN A 309 -49.94 28.85 32.89
CA ASN A 309 -50.83 30.00 32.86
C ASN A 309 -52.24 29.61 33.32
N GLU A 310 -52.77 28.48 32.82
CA GLU A 310 -54.04 27.92 33.29
C GLU A 310 -53.99 27.53 34.77
N MET A 311 -52.89 26.96 35.28
CA MET A 311 -52.71 26.67 36.72
C MET A 311 -52.63 27.94 37.58
N LEU A 312 -52.11 29.06 37.04
CA LEU A 312 -52.11 30.37 37.72
C LEU A 312 -53.53 30.98 37.82
N PHE A 313 -54.45 30.54 36.97
CA PHE A 313 -55.85 30.97 36.96
C PHE A 313 -56.85 29.87 37.38
N ALA A 314 -56.37 28.65 37.64
CA ALA A 314 -57.18 27.54 38.11
C ALA A 314 -57.47 27.70 39.62
N PRO A 315 -58.72 27.49 40.07
CA PRO A 315 -59.07 27.56 41.47
C PRO A 315 -58.25 26.53 42.28
N LEU A 316 -57.85 26.93 43.49
CA LEU A 316 -56.83 26.33 44.36
C LEU A 316 -57.14 24.91 44.89
N ASP A 317 -58.06 24.17 44.28
CA ASP A 317 -58.54 22.87 44.76
C ASP A 317 -58.19 21.76 43.76
N SER A 318 -56.90 21.49 43.57
CA SER A 318 -56.36 20.16 43.21
C SER A 318 -54.86 20.22 42.91
N LEU A 319 -54.05 20.43 43.94
CA LEU A 319 -52.67 19.96 43.93
C LEU A 319 -52.61 18.62 44.69
N PRO A 320 -52.38 17.49 44.01
CA PRO A 320 -51.59 16.41 44.58
C PRO A 320 -50.12 16.72 44.31
N GLN A 321 -49.39 17.05 45.37
CA GLN A 321 -47.94 16.92 45.43
C GLN A 321 -47.55 15.43 45.35
N GLY A 322 -46.45 15.16 44.64
CA GLY A 322 -45.76 13.87 44.61
C GLY A 322 -45.52 13.45 43.17
N THR A 323 -44.33 13.15 42.69
CA THR A 323 -43.04 12.77 43.30
C THR A 323 -42.09 12.71 42.10
N ASP A 324 -40.89 13.33 42.16
CA ASP A 324 -39.70 12.84 41.41
C ASP A 324 -38.40 13.66 41.59
N ILE A 325 -38.38 14.69 42.45
CA ILE A 325 -37.17 15.51 42.63
C ILE A 325 -36.01 14.72 43.26
N HIS A 326 -36.30 13.74 44.12
CA HIS A 326 -35.26 12.96 44.81
C HIS A 326 -34.58 11.92 43.90
N LEU A 327 -35.30 11.37 42.92
CA LEU A 327 -34.78 10.36 41.99
C LEU A 327 -33.99 11.03 40.85
N LEU A 328 -34.42 12.22 40.40
CA LEU A 328 -33.64 13.08 39.51
C LEU A 328 -32.37 13.64 40.18
N SER A 329 -32.40 13.96 41.47
CA SER A 329 -31.23 14.44 42.22
C SER A 329 -30.11 13.39 42.33
N LEU A 330 -30.48 12.13 42.61
CA LEU A 330 -29.53 11.01 42.68
C LEU A 330 -28.90 10.68 41.32
N THR A 331 -29.69 10.71 40.25
CA THR A 331 -29.17 10.47 38.89
C THR A 331 -28.29 11.62 38.39
N HIS A 332 -28.63 12.87 38.73
CA HIS A 332 -27.83 14.04 38.37
C HIS A 332 -26.48 14.09 39.09
N THR A 333 -26.42 13.71 40.38
CA THR A 333 -25.16 13.67 41.15
C THR A 333 -24.20 12.58 40.68
N GLN A 334 -24.74 11.44 40.27
CA GLN A 334 -23.93 10.35 39.71
C GLN A 334 -23.39 10.68 38.31
N LEU A 335 -24.20 11.36 37.49
CA LEU A 335 -23.77 11.85 36.17
C LEU A 335 -22.72 12.95 36.28
N SER A 336 -22.88 13.92 37.19
CA SER A 336 -21.92 15.01 37.39
C SER A 336 -20.58 14.49 37.93
N HIS A 337 -20.59 13.51 38.82
CA HIS A 337 -19.36 12.83 39.26
C HIS A 337 -18.63 12.18 38.09
N THR A 338 -19.36 11.46 37.23
CA THR A 338 -18.78 10.76 36.07
C THR A 338 -18.21 11.75 35.03
N LEU A 339 -18.89 12.87 34.80
CA LEU A 339 -18.43 13.93 33.89
C LEU A 339 -17.19 14.66 34.42
N ASN A 340 -17.15 14.97 35.72
CA ASN A 340 -15.98 15.60 36.35
C ASN A 340 -14.76 14.67 36.33
N GLU A 341 -14.96 13.36 36.51
CA GLU A 341 -13.90 12.37 36.37
C GLU A 341 -13.40 12.32 34.91
N LEU A 342 -14.31 12.29 33.92
CA LEU A 342 -13.91 12.26 32.51
C LEU A 342 -13.15 13.54 32.08
N GLU A 343 -13.59 14.70 32.57
CA GLU A 343 -12.93 15.98 32.35
C GLU A 343 -11.52 16.00 32.95
N SER A 344 -11.35 15.48 34.16
CA SER A 344 -10.02 15.41 34.79
C SER A 344 -9.09 14.42 34.10
N TRP A 345 -9.65 13.33 33.55
CA TRP A 345 -8.92 12.39 32.71
C TRP A 345 -8.43 13.04 31.42
N GLN A 346 -9.24 13.88 30.76
CA GLN A 346 -8.82 14.65 29.59
C GLN A 346 -7.77 15.72 29.93
N GLN A 347 -7.96 16.49 31.00
CA GLN A 347 -7.03 17.57 31.37
C GLN A 347 -5.65 17.06 31.79
N SER A 348 -5.58 15.89 32.44
CA SER A 348 -4.32 15.32 32.92
C SER A 348 -3.65 14.37 31.93
N TYR A 349 -4.26 14.10 30.77
CA TYR A 349 -3.76 13.15 29.77
C TYR A 349 -2.30 13.41 29.33
N PRO A 350 -1.88 14.66 28.99
CA PRO A 350 -0.49 14.92 28.59
C PRO A 350 0.51 14.67 29.73
N LYS A 351 0.14 14.99 30.97
CA LYS A 351 0.99 14.78 32.15
C LYS A 351 1.17 13.29 32.45
N ARG A 352 0.12 12.49 32.29
CA ARG A 352 0.16 11.03 32.48
C ARG A 352 1.04 10.35 31.42
N TYR A 353 0.92 10.77 30.16
CA TYR A 353 1.74 10.24 29.08
C TYR A 353 3.23 10.55 29.30
N ALA A 354 3.55 11.80 29.65
CA ALA A 354 4.92 12.20 29.99
C ALA A 354 5.49 11.41 31.17
N PHE A 355 4.67 11.11 32.19
CA PHE A 355 5.09 10.23 33.29
C PHE A 355 5.39 8.81 32.80
N MET A 356 4.49 8.19 32.03
CA MET A 356 4.69 6.84 31.48
C MET A 356 5.98 6.77 30.64
N GLU A 357 6.17 7.72 29.72
CA GLU A 357 7.37 7.82 28.87
C GLU A 357 8.64 8.01 29.72
N SER A 358 8.58 8.80 30.78
CA SER A 358 9.71 8.99 31.70
C SER A 358 10.11 7.70 32.42
N ILE A 359 9.14 6.82 32.72
CA ILE A 359 9.41 5.53 33.36
C ILE A 359 9.99 4.55 32.34
N PHE A 360 9.40 4.45 31.16
CA PHE A 360 9.90 3.58 30.09
C PHE A 360 11.33 3.94 29.66
N SER A 361 11.64 5.23 29.51
CA SER A 361 12.99 5.70 29.16
C SER A 361 14.03 5.38 30.24
N GLN A 362 13.64 5.42 31.52
CA GLN A 362 14.52 5.03 32.63
C GLN A 362 14.73 3.51 32.70
N CYS A 363 13.71 2.72 32.33
CA CYS A 363 13.78 1.26 32.24
C CYS A 363 14.63 0.74 31.06
N ALA A 364 14.84 1.53 30.00
CA ALA A 364 15.60 1.13 28.80
C ALA A 364 17.13 1.07 29.01
N THR A 365 17.61 0.98 30.26
CA THR A 365 19.04 0.89 30.57
C THR A 365 19.46 -0.57 30.79
N ASN A 366 20.61 -0.96 30.24
CA ASN A 366 21.05 -2.36 30.07
C ASN A 366 21.19 -3.21 31.36
N ASP A 367 21.02 -2.64 32.55
CA ASP A 367 21.29 -3.31 33.83
C ASP A 367 20.04 -3.94 34.48
N ILE A 368 18.85 -3.79 33.88
CA ILE A 368 17.57 -4.19 34.47
C ILE A 368 16.62 -4.76 33.42
N THR A 369 16.05 -5.93 33.69
CA THR A 369 14.99 -6.53 32.89
C THR A 369 13.64 -6.26 33.54
N LEU A 370 12.73 -5.56 32.85
CA LEU A 370 11.36 -5.30 33.32
C LEU A 370 10.46 -6.51 33.01
N GLU A 371 9.85 -7.12 34.03
CA GLU A 371 8.88 -8.24 33.87
C GLU A 371 7.45 -7.72 33.66
N SER A 372 7.05 -6.69 34.41
CA SER A 372 5.74 -6.07 34.26
C SER A 372 5.72 -4.65 34.78
N ILE A 373 4.86 -3.82 34.19
CA ILE A 373 4.58 -2.47 34.64
C ILE A 373 3.08 -2.25 34.73
N SER A 374 2.62 -1.61 35.80
CA SER A 374 1.25 -1.13 35.92
C SER A 374 1.24 0.33 36.36
N PHE A 375 0.25 1.07 35.87
CA PHE A 375 0.06 2.48 36.19
C PHE A 375 -1.29 2.68 36.86
N ALA A 376 -1.31 3.48 37.92
CA ALA A 376 -2.51 3.96 38.57
C ALA A 376 -2.44 5.49 38.66
N PHE A 377 -3.52 6.16 38.27
CA PHE A 377 -3.57 7.61 38.19
C PHE A 377 -4.65 8.14 39.11
N SER A 378 -4.30 9.15 39.91
CA SER A 378 -5.22 9.95 40.70
C SER A 378 -5.01 11.43 40.39
N HIS A 379 -5.91 12.28 40.88
CA HIS A 379 -5.82 13.73 40.68
C HIS A 379 -4.56 14.35 41.31
N SER A 380 -4.03 13.75 42.37
CA SER A 380 -2.90 14.30 43.15
C SER A 380 -1.60 13.52 42.96
N HIS A 381 -1.67 12.24 42.58
CA HIS A 381 -0.52 11.35 42.48
C HIS A 381 -0.62 10.44 41.25
N PHE A 382 0.50 10.25 40.58
CA PHE A 382 0.68 9.20 39.57
C PHE A 382 1.56 8.10 40.14
N ILE A 383 1.13 6.86 39.98
CA ILE A 383 1.79 5.69 40.56
C ILE A 383 2.18 4.74 39.43
N ALA A 384 3.44 4.32 39.40
CA ALA A 384 3.91 3.22 38.58
C ALA A 384 4.43 2.09 39.47
N THR A 385 3.95 0.87 39.22
CA THR A 385 4.43 -0.34 39.90
C THR A 385 5.28 -1.13 38.92
N LEU A 386 6.55 -1.31 39.25
CA LEU A 386 7.55 -1.96 38.41
C LEU A 386 7.95 -3.30 39.02
N LYS A 387 7.73 -4.37 38.28
CA LYS A 387 8.30 -5.69 38.58
C LYS A 387 9.53 -5.88 37.71
N LEU A 388 10.69 -6.00 38.34
CA LEU A 388 11.96 -6.07 37.64
C LEU A 388 12.85 -7.19 38.16
N LYS A 389 13.71 -7.66 37.26
CA LYS A 389 14.77 -8.64 37.50
C LYS A 389 16.11 -7.96 37.19
N ALA A 390 17.06 -8.07 38.11
CA ALA A 390 18.39 -7.47 37.96
C ALA A 390 19.49 -8.46 38.37
N ASP A 391 20.69 -8.29 37.82
CA ASP A 391 21.83 -9.18 38.07
C ASP A 391 22.44 -8.99 39.47
N SER A 392 22.19 -7.84 40.10
CA SER A 392 22.67 -7.56 41.45
C SER A 392 21.73 -6.64 42.23
N LYS A 393 21.76 -6.73 43.57
CA LYS A 393 21.07 -5.77 44.45
C LYS A 393 21.57 -4.34 44.28
N LEU A 394 22.84 -4.18 43.90
CA LEU A 394 23.45 -2.88 43.64
C LEU A 394 22.83 -2.20 42.40
N SER A 395 22.51 -2.99 41.37
CA SER A 395 21.79 -2.52 40.17
C SER A 395 20.38 -2.01 40.53
N VAL A 396 19.67 -2.72 41.42
CA VAL A 396 18.34 -2.29 41.92
C VAL A 396 18.44 -1.00 42.73
N SER A 397 19.44 -0.87 43.62
CA SER A 397 19.64 0.35 44.41
C SER A 397 20.03 1.56 43.54
N ALA A 398 20.89 1.36 42.55
CA ALA A 398 21.27 2.42 41.61
C ALA A 398 20.07 2.90 40.77
N PHE A 399 19.19 1.97 40.38
CA PHE A 399 17.96 2.29 39.68
C PHE A 399 16.94 3.04 40.54
N LEU A 400 16.78 2.60 41.79
CA LEU A 400 15.91 3.27 42.75
C LEU A 400 16.39 4.71 43.01
N ALA A 401 17.71 4.94 43.07
CA ALA A 401 18.26 6.28 43.17
C ALA A 401 17.95 7.14 41.92
N LYS A 402 18.03 6.58 40.71
CA LYS A 402 17.67 7.29 39.47
C LYS A 402 16.18 7.68 39.41
N LEU A 403 15.30 6.82 39.95
CA LEU A 403 13.86 7.06 40.01
C LEU A 403 13.46 8.06 41.10
N ASN A 404 14.34 8.38 42.06
CA ASN A 404 14.06 9.42 43.05
C ASN A 404 14.46 10.79 42.49
N LYS A 405 13.49 11.70 42.36
CA LYS A 405 13.66 13.09 41.90
C LYS A 405 12.89 14.03 42.83
N ALA A 406 13.06 15.33 42.69
CA ALA A 406 12.40 16.33 43.55
C ALA A 406 10.86 16.19 43.61
N THR A 407 10.22 15.70 42.54
CA THR A 407 8.76 15.51 42.44
C THR A 407 8.34 14.03 42.39
N GLN A 408 9.29 13.10 42.50
CA GLN A 408 9.08 11.67 42.30
C GLN A 408 9.78 10.88 43.40
N THR A 409 9.02 10.08 44.14
CA THR A 409 9.55 9.18 45.18
C THR A 409 9.47 7.74 44.70
N ALA A 410 10.55 6.98 44.83
CA ALA A 410 10.60 5.58 44.45
C ALA A 410 11.10 4.74 45.63
N PHE A 411 10.35 3.69 45.97
CA PHE A 411 10.66 2.82 47.10
C PHE A 411 10.41 1.35 46.75
N LEU A 412 11.14 0.46 47.44
CA LEU A 412 10.96 -0.98 47.31
C LEU A 412 9.74 -1.41 48.12
N GLN A 413 8.83 -2.13 47.47
CA GLN A 413 7.77 -2.85 48.17
C GLN A 413 8.34 -4.18 48.67
N PRO A 414 8.27 -4.47 49.99
CA PRO A 414 8.68 -5.76 50.51
C PRO A 414 7.77 -6.84 49.92
N LEU A 415 8.37 -7.84 49.26
CA LEU A 415 7.66 -9.03 48.83
C LEU A 415 7.51 -9.97 50.02
N ASP A 416 6.27 -10.29 50.36
CA ASP A 416 5.97 -11.40 51.27
C ASP A 416 6.35 -12.73 50.59
N SER A 417 7.57 -13.18 50.88
CA SER A 417 8.05 -14.57 50.85
C SER A 417 8.35 -15.26 49.49
N MET A 418 9.49 -15.98 49.50
CA MET A 418 9.80 -17.23 48.77
C MET A 418 10.13 -17.22 47.26
N ASP A 419 10.95 -16.29 46.74
CA ASP A 419 11.69 -16.56 45.49
C ASP A 419 13.11 -16.00 45.50
N SER A 420 14.09 -16.90 45.39
CA SER A 420 15.54 -16.66 45.52
C SER A 420 16.21 -16.12 44.25
N ASN A 421 15.45 -15.55 43.32
CA ASN A 421 15.99 -14.81 42.19
C ASN A 421 15.62 -13.34 42.38
N ALA A 422 16.56 -12.41 42.14
CA ALA A 422 16.48 -10.98 42.42
C ALA A 422 15.33 -10.25 41.68
N LYS A 423 14.09 -10.61 42.01
CA LYS A 423 12.85 -9.95 41.63
C LYS A 423 12.57 -8.90 42.67
N SER A 424 12.43 -7.67 42.24
CA SER A 424 12.11 -6.53 43.12
C SER A 424 10.87 -5.84 42.60
N HIS A 425 10.02 -5.39 43.52
CA HIS A 425 8.88 -4.54 43.22
C HIS A 425 9.25 -3.11 43.63
N ILE A 426 9.34 -2.21 42.65
CA ILE A 426 9.54 -0.78 42.91
C ILE A 426 8.22 -0.06 42.67
N ILE A 427 7.80 0.72 43.65
CA ILE A 427 6.68 1.65 43.53
C ILE A 427 7.26 3.04 43.33
N VAL A 428 6.81 3.71 42.28
CA VAL A 428 7.18 5.07 41.94
C VAL A 428 5.94 5.94 42.07
N VAL A 429 6.02 7.00 42.88
CA VAL A 429 4.94 7.96 43.12
C VAL A 429 5.41 9.34 42.70
N GLN A 430 4.76 9.92 41.70
CA GLN A 430 4.96 11.31 41.28
C GLN A 430 3.82 12.19 41.81
N ASN A 431 4.17 13.28 42.49
CA ASN A 431 3.21 14.30 42.93
C ASN A 431 2.86 15.23 41.76
N VAL A 432 1.58 15.49 41.56
CA VAL A 432 1.05 16.19 40.37
C VAL A 432 0.58 17.62 40.68
N LEU A 433 0.79 18.08 41.92
CA LEU A 433 0.43 19.42 42.41
C LEU A 433 1.25 20.53 41.74
#